data_AF-A0A380MYM2-F1
#
_entry.id   AF-A0A380MYM2-F1
#
_cell.length_a   1.000
_cell.length_b   1.000
_cell.length_c   1.000
_cell.angle_alpha   90.00
_cell.angle_beta   90.00
_cell.angle_gamma   90.00
#
_symmetry.space_group_name_H-M   'P 1'
#
loop_
_entity.id
_entity.type
_entity.pdbx_description
1 polymer ?
#
loop_
_entity_poly.entity_id
_entity_poly.type
_entity_poly.pdbx_seq_one_letter_code
_entity_poly.pdbx_strand_id
1 'polypeptide(L)'
;MTAAIEIRNLHKIYPNGFHAVKGLNLRVEAGDFYSLLGPNGAGKSTTIGMLTSLVRKSSGSIKIFGIDIDEDFLAAKRCIGLVPQEFNFNVFETPLNIVRNQAGFYNLPYRQATERAHFYLDKLGLYNKKNEQTRALSGGMKRRLMIARAMAHEPKLLILDEPTAGVDLEIRHSMWQFLQEMNAAGTTIILTTHYLEEAEHLCRHVGIINHGEIVYQNNMKDLLKELDEEVFVADIAAPPAHVPQLSEAALRIIDDSCVEIIVPRGISGGLNKIFAELSAQGITVLSLRNKTNRLEELFLRQVRESV
;
A
#
# COMPACT_ATOMS: atom_id res chain seq x y z
N MET A 1 15.01 1.33 18.90
CA MET A 1 13.97 0.65 18.10
C MET A 1 14.69 -0.34 17.18
N THR A 2 14.15 -1.55 17.03
CA THR A 2 14.73 -2.60 16.20
C THR A 2 14.10 -2.54 14.82
N ALA A 3 14.90 -2.48 13.76
CA ALA A 3 14.39 -2.50 12.39
C ALA A 3 13.78 -3.88 12.05
N ALA A 4 12.60 -3.89 11.45
CA ALA A 4 12.04 -5.10 10.87
C ALA A 4 12.77 -5.50 9.60
N ILE A 5 13.15 -4.52 8.78
CA ILE A 5 13.91 -4.74 7.55
C ILE A 5 15.04 -3.71 7.49
N GLU A 6 16.23 -4.20 7.17
CA GLU A 6 17.38 -3.38 6.86
C GLU A 6 18.02 -3.88 5.57
N ILE A 7 17.94 -3.07 4.52
CA ILE A 7 18.57 -3.31 3.22
C ILE A 7 19.68 -2.28 3.04
N ARG A 8 20.88 -2.75 2.68
CA ARG A 8 22.03 -1.88 2.39
C ARG A 8 22.61 -2.19 1.02
N ASN A 9 22.73 -1.16 0.18
CA ASN A 9 23.33 -1.19 -1.16
C ASN A 9 22.92 -2.44 -1.96
N LEU A 10 21.61 -2.72 -2.04
CA LEU A 10 21.10 -3.92 -2.70
C LEU A 10 21.11 -3.75 -4.21
N HIS A 11 21.68 -4.71 -4.93
CA HIS A 11 21.67 -4.73 -6.39
C HIS A 11 21.06 -6.01 -6.94
N LYS A 12 20.38 -5.87 -8.08
CA LYS A 12 19.98 -6.99 -8.92
C LYS A 12 20.27 -6.68 -10.38
N ILE A 13 21.18 -7.48 -10.94
CA ILE A 13 21.51 -7.53 -12.36
C ILE A 13 21.05 -8.90 -12.88
N TYR A 14 20.24 -8.90 -13.93
CA TYR A 14 19.80 -10.12 -14.62
C TYR A 14 20.82 -10.55 -15.68
N PRO A 15 20.82 -11.82 -16.12
CA PRO A 15 21.80 -12.34 -17.10
C PRO A 15 21.85 -11.59 -18.44
N ASN A 16 20.74 -10.95 -18.82
CA ASN A 16 20.66 -10.10 -20.01
C ASN A 16 21.30 -8.70 -19.82
N GLY A 17 21.96 -8.46 -18.70
CA GLY A 17 22.56 -7.17 -18.37
C GLY A 17 21.55 -6.12 -17.87
N PHE A 18 20.29 -6.48 -17.62
CA PHE A 18 19.31 -5.53 -17.09
C PHE A 18 19.51 -5.30 -15.58
N HIS A 19 19.69 -4.04 -15.18
CA HIS A 19 19.83 -3.61 -13.79
C HIS A 19 18.45 -3.26 -13.21
N ALA A 20 17.83 -4.22 -12.52
CA ALA A 20 16.49 -4.05 -11.95
C ALA A 20 16.49 -3.34 -10.59
N VAL A 21 17.57 -3.46 -9.82
CA VAL A 21 17.77 -2.75 -8.54
C VAL A 21 19.22 -2.26 -8.49
N LYS A 22 19.42 -0.98 -8.14
CA LYS A 22 20.68 -0.24 -8.31
C LYS A 22 21.15 0.42 -7.01
N GLY A 23 21.53 -0.38 -6.01
CA GLY A 23 22.08 0.16 -4.77
C GLY A 23 20.99 0.64 -3.82
N LEU A 24 19.88 -0.09 -3.76
CA LEU A 24 18.74 0.23 -2.93
C LEU A 24 19.11 0.14 -1.45
N ASN A 25 18.82 1.20 -0.71
CA ASN A 25 18.86 1.27 0.74
C ASN A 25 17.43 1.44 1.24
N LEU A 26 17.02 0.60 2.19
CA LEU A 26 15.66 0.63 2.74
C LEU A 26 15.71 0.22 4.20
N ARG A 27 14.98 0.94 5.04
CA ARG A 27 14.85 0.64 6.46
C ARG A 27 13.40 0.77 6.87
N VAL A 28 12.84 -0.32 7.39
CA VAL A 28 11.47 -0.38 7.90
C VAL A 28 11.54 -0.73 9.38
N GLU A 29 10.91 0.08 10.22
CA GLU A 29 10.90 -0.14 11.67
C GLU A 29 9.90 -1.23 12.06
N ALA A 30 10.16 -1.94 13.17
CA ALA A 30 9.24 -2.96 13.65
C ALA A 30 7.88 -2.35 14.08
N GLY A 31 6.80 -3.00 13.65
CA GLY A 31 5.41 -2.55 13.88
C GLY A 31 4.97 -1.45 12.91
N ASP A 32 5.79 -1.09 11.92
CA ASP A 32 5.42 -0.10 10.93
C ASP A 32 4.43 -0.65 9.89
N PHE A 33 3.60 0.23 9.35
CA PHE A 33 2.80 -0.04 8.16
C PHE A 33 3.38 0.81 7.03
N TYR A 34 4.15 0.16 6.17
CA TYR A 34 5.02 0.79 5.19
C TYR A 34 4.51 0.54 3.77
N SER A 35 4.41 1.58 2.94
CA SER A 35 4.12 1.41 1.51
C SER A 35 5.39 1.48 0.67
N LEU A 36 5.54 0.56 -0.28
CA LEU A 36 6.55 0.63 -1.33
C LEU A 36 5.85 0.94 -2.65
N LEU A 37 5.92 2.18 -3.09
CA LEU A 37 5.26 2.70 -4.29
C LEU A 37 6.27 2.84 -5.43
N GLY A 38 5.80 2.80 -6.67
CA GLY A 38 6.66 2.92 -7.84
C GLY A 38 5.91 2.51 -9.11
N PRO A 39 6.32 2.98 -10.30
CA PRO A 39 5.71 2.53 -11.54
C PRO A 39 6.01 1.05 -11.82
N ASN A 40 5.36 0.48 -12.83
CA ASN A 40 5.68 -0.87 -13.30
C ASN A 40 7.12 -0.92 -13.81
N GLY A 41 7.84 -2.00 -13.47
CA GLY A 41 9.25 -2.13 -13.80
C GLY A 41 10.21 -1.30 -12.93
N ALA A 42 9.73 -0.56 -11.93
CA ALA A 42 10.60 0.22 -11.05
C ALA A 42 11.50 -0.61 -10.11
N GLY A 43 11.26 -1.92 -9.99
CA GLY A 43 12.04 -2.84 -9.15
C GLY A 43 11.33 -3.36 -7.89
N LYS A 44 10.07 -2.96 -7.62
CA LYS A 44 9.28 -3.38 -6.45
C LYS A 44 9.26 -4.91 -6.24
N SER A 45 8.75 -5.66 -7.21
CA SER A 45 8.61 -7.11 -7.13
C SER A 45 9.97 -7.81 -7.09
N THR A 46 10.99 -7.24 -7.74
CA THR A 46 12.38 -7.74 -7.65
C THR A 46 12.93 -7.56 -6.24
N THR A 47 12.69 -6.41 -5.60
CA THR A 47 13.08 -6.14 -4.20
C THR A 47 12.35 -7.08 -3.23
N ILE A 48 11.02 -7.23 -3.37
CA ILE A 48 10.23 -8.20 -2.59
C ILE A 48 10.73 -9.63 -2.82
N GLY A 49 11.05 -9.98 -4.07
CA GLY A 49 11.62 -11.26 -4.43
C GLY A 49 12.95 -11.53 -3.73
N MET A 50 13.81 -10.52 -3.59
CA MET A 50 15.06 -10.65 -2.85
C MET A 50 14.84 -10.75 -1.34
N LEU A 51 13.94 -9.93 -0.78
CA LEU A 51 13.54 -10.01 0.65
C LEU A 51 13.03 -11.41 1.04
N THR A 52 12.29 -12.03 0.13
CA THR A 52 11.68 -13.36 0.32
C THR A 52 12.55 -14.50 -0.22
N SER A 53 13.74 -14.17 -0.74
CA SER A 53 14.69 -15.09 -1.40
C SER A 53 14.11 -15.91 -2.56
N LEU A 54 13.01 -15.45 -3.15
CA LEU A 54 12.52 -15.94 -4.45
C LEU A 54 13.43 -15.48 -5.61
N VAL A 55 14.17 -14.40 -5.41
CA VAL A 55 15.14 -13.84 -6.36
C VAL A 55 16.49 -13.72 -5.66
N ARG A 56 17.54 -14.27 -6.25
CA ARG A 56 18.91 -14.11 -5.74
C ARG A 56 19.42 -12.69 -6.03
N LYS A 57 19.87 -11.97 -5.00
CA LYS A 57 20.56 -10.68 -5.12
C LYS A 57 21.90 -10.81 -5.84
N SER A 58 22.32 -9.77 -6.56
CA SER A 58 23.64 -9.70 -7.19
C SER A 58 24.70 -9.22 -6.19
N SER A 59 24.37 -8.25 -5.34
CA SER A 59 25.21 -7.75 -4.25
C SER A 59 24.36 -7.00 -3.21
N GLY A 60 24.98 -6.56 -2.12
CA GLY A 60 24.31 -5.90 -0.98
C GLY A 60 23.94 -6.87 0.14
N SER A 61 23.31 -6.36 1.20
CA SER A 61 22.91 -7.14 2.38
C SER A 61 21.46 -6.87 2.75
N ILE A 62 20.79 -7.89 3.29
CA ILE A 62 19.41 -7.81 3.78
C ILE A 62 19.37 -8.45 5.16
N LYS A 63 18.83 -7.72 6.14
CA LYS A 63 18.52 -8.24 7.47
C LYS A 63 17.04 -8.13 7.77
N ILE A 64 16.47 -9.17 8.37
CA ILE A 64 15.07 -9.26 8.79
C ILE A 64 15.04 -9.45 10.30
N PHE A 65 14.55 -8.46 11.05
CA PHE A 65 14.63 -8.41 12.51
C PHE A 65 16.05 -8.69 13.05
N GLY A 66 17.06 -8.13 12.37
CA GLY A 66 18.47 -8.32 12.70
C GLY A 66 19.11 -9.63 12.20
N ILE A 67 18.32 -10.55 11.63
CA ILE A 67 18.80 -11.83 11.07
C ILE A 67 19.26 -11.58 9.64
N ASP A 68 20.54 -11.84 9.34
CA ASP A 68 21.03 -11.77 7.97
C ASP A 68 20.51 -12.96 7.15
N ILE A 69 19.91 -12.68 5.99
CA ILE A 69 19.32 -13.72 5.15
C ILE A 69 20.37 -14.65 4.52
N ASP A 70 21.62 -14.19 4.39
CA ASP A 70 22.71 -15.02 3.87
C ASP A 70 23.30 -15.94 4.95
N GLU A 71 23.14 -15.59 6.23
CA GLU A 71 23.66 -16.37 7.38
C GLU A 71 22.63 -17.39 7.91
N ASP A 72 21.39 -16.95 8.18
CA ASP A 72 20.30 -17.82 8.65
C ASP A 72 18.98 -17.50 7.94
N PHE A 73 18.91 -17.98 6.69
CA PHE A 73 17.72 -17.83 5.87
C PHE A 73 16.45 -18.43 6.50
N LEU A 74 16.56 -19.56 7.19
CA LEU A 74 15.39 -20.25 7.74
C LEU A 74 14.77 -19.42 8.87
N ALA A 75 15.59 -18.86 9.76
CA ALA A 75 15.11 -17.99 10.83
C ALA A 75 14.51 -16.69 10.29
N ALA A 76 15.13 -16.07 9.28
CA ALA A 76 14.57 -14.91 8.60
C ALA A 76 13.21 -15.23 7.95
N LYS A 77 13.12 -16.34 7.21
CA LYS A 77 11.88 -16.79 6.54
C LYS A 77 10.75 -17.05 7.52
N ARG A 78 11.02 -17.59 8.71
CA ARG A 78 10.01 -17.80 9.76
C ARG A 78 9.34 -16.50 10.21
N CYS A 79 10.00 -15.37 10.04
CA CYS A 79 9.45 -14.06 10.38
C CYS A 79 8.54 -13.48 9.29
N ILE A 80 8.54 -14.04 8.07
CA ILE A 80 7.88 -13.45 6.89
C ILE A 80 6.62 -14.22 6.50
N GLY A 81 5.51 -13.51 6.35
CA GLY A 81 4.34 -13.94 5.58
C GLY A 81 4.31 -13.20 4.25
N LEU A 82 4.11 -13.91 3.14
CA LEU A 82 4.07 -13.32 1.80
C LEU A 82 2.72 -13.59 1.14
N VAL A 83 2.10 -12.51 0.65
CA VAL A 83 0.94 -12.53 -0.24
C VAL A 83 1.41 -12.01 -1.61
N PRO A 84 1.78 -12.89 -2.55
CA PRO A 84 2.16 -12.47 -3.90
C PRO A 84 0.96 -11.99 -4.72
N GLN A 85 1.26 -11.25 -5.78
CA GLN A 85 0.28 -10.76 -6.76
C GLN A 85 -0.49 -11.90 -7.44
N GLU A 86 0.14 -13.04 -7.77
CA GLU A 86 -0.51 -14.17 -8.41
C GLU A 86 -1.02 -15.24 -7.43
N PHE A 87 -2.14 -15.91 -7.77
CA PHE A 87 -2.62 -17.04 -6.97
C PHE A 87 -1.68 -18.23 -7.13
N ASN A 88 -1.18 -18.78 -6.01
CA ASN A 88 -0.18 -19.85 -6.03
C ASN A 88 -0.55 -21.03 -5.11
N PHE A 89 -1.85 -21.38 -5.03
CA PHE A 89 -2.32 -22.58 -4.34
C PHE A 89 -3.03 -23.54 -5.30
N ASN A 90 -3.08 -24.81 -4.91
CA ASN A 90 -3.77 -25.85 -5.68
C ASN A 90 -5.28 -25.58 -5.73
N VAL A 91 -5.82 -25.42 -6.93
CA VAL A 91 -7.25 -25.10 -7.18
C VAL A 91 -8.21 -26.23 -6.78
N PHE A 92 -7.70 -27.46 -6.59
CA PHE A 92 -8.48 -28.61 -6.15
C PHE A 92 -8.49 -28.79 -4.63
N GLU A 93 -7.66 -28.04 -3.90
CA GLU A 93 -7.62 -28.09 -2.45
C GLU A 93 -8.68 -27.21 -1.78
N THR A 94 -8.97 -27.50 -0.52
CA THR A 94 -9.88 -26.71 0.31
C THR A 94 -9.15 -25.58 1.03
N PRO A 95 -9.82 -24.44 1.32
CA PRO A 95 -9.24 -23.37 2.13
C PRO A 95 -8.68 -23.85 3.48
N LEU A 96 -9.40 -24.73 4.17
CA LEU A 96 -8.95 -25.30 5.45
C LEU A 96 -7.62 -26.03 5.31
N ASN A 97 -7.51 -26.90 4.30
CA ASN A 97 -6.28 -27.64 4.04
C ASN A 97 -5.13 -26.68 3.70
N ILE A 98 -5.37 -25.68 2.85
CA ILE A 98 -4.34 -24.72 2.44
C ILE A 98 -3.75 -23.98 3.65
N VAL A 99 -4.61 -23.41 4.51
CA VAL A 99 -4.15 -22.63 5.67
C VAL A 99 -3.51 -23.53 6.73
N ARG A 100 -4.11 -24.70 7.01
CA ARG A 100 -3.58 -25.66 7.98
C ARG A 100 -2.22 -26.23 7.54
N ASN A 101 -2.09 -26.63 6.27
CA ASN A 101 -0.85 -27.19 5.74
C ASN A 101 0.27 -26.15 5.77
N GLN A 102 -0.03 -24.88 5.48
CA GLN A 102 0.93 -23.79 5.64
C GLN A 102 1.44 -23.71 7.08
N ALA A 103 0.56 -23.67 8.08
CA ALA A 103 0.97 -23.69 9.49
C ALA A 103 1.84 -24.92 9.83
N GLY A 104 1.49 -26.09 9.29
CA GLY A 104 2.27 -27.33 9.45
C GLY A 104 3.70 -27.22 8.89
N PHE A 105 3.91 -26.53 7.76
CA PHE A 105 5.26 -26.28 7.23
C PHE A 105 6.13 -25.42 8.16
N TYR A 106 5.52 -24.69 9.10
CA TYR A 106 6.21 -23.95 10.16
C TYR A 106 6.23 -24.72 11.50
N ASN A 107 6.07 -26.05 11.46
CA ASN A 107 6.13 -26.97 12.60
C ASN A 107 5.01 -26.79 13.64
N LEU A 108 3.85 -26.26 13.24
CA LEU A 108 2.70 -26.27 14.13
C LEU A 108 2.08 -27.68 14.23
N PRO A 109 1.77 -28.17 15.44
CA PRO A 109 1.01 -29.39 15.62
C PRO A 109 -0.35 -29.31 14.90
N TYR A 110 -0.81 -30.44 14.35
CA TYR A 110 -2.05 -30.51 13.55
C TYR A 110 -3.25 -29.82 14.21
N ARG A 111 -3.46 -30.04 15.51
CA ARG A 111 -4.57 -29.45 16.26
C ARG A 111 -4.48 -27.91 16.27
N GLN A 112 -3.33 -27.37 16.63
CA GLN A 112 -3.09 -25.92 16.68
C GLN A 112 -3.19 -25.30 15.27
N ALA A 113 -2.62 -25.97 14.26
CA ALA A 113 -2.73 -25.56 12.87
C ALA A 113 -4.19 -25.48 12.40
N THR A 114 -5.04 -26.42 12.86
CA THR A 114 -6.47 -26.46 12.52
C THR A 114 -7.25 -25.36 13.24
N GLU A 115 -7.01 -25.15 14.54
CA GLU A 115 -7.60 -24.06 15.32
C GLU A 115 -7.25 -22.70 14.71
N ARG A 116 -5.99 -22.50 14.33
CA ARG A 116 -5.52 -21.28 13.67
C ARG A 116 -6.09 -21.09 12.27
N ALA A 117 -6.20 -22.17 11.50
CA ALA A 117 -6.85 -22.10 10.18
C ALA A 117 -8.32 -21.69 10.30
N HIS A 118 -9.06 -22.23 11.26
CA HIS A 118 -10.43 -21.80 11.55
C HIS A 118 -10.49 -20.32 11.93
N PHE A 119 -9.62 -19.86 12.82
CA PHE A 119 -9.56 -18.46 13.25
C PHE A 119 -9.38 -17.49 12.07
N TYR A 120 -8.36 -17.70 11.22
CA TYR A 120 -8.09 -16.78 10.10
C TYR A 120 -9.12 -16.90 8.98
N LEU A 121 -9.66 -18.10 8.71
CA LEU A 121 -10.74 -18.25 7.74
C LEU A 121 -12.01 -17.55 8.21
N ASP A 122 -12.30 -17.55 9.51
CA ASP A 122 -13.44 -16.82 10.07
C ASP A 122 -13.24 -15.32 10.01
N LYS A 123 -12.10 -14.81 10.50
CA LYS A 123 -11.72 -13.40 10.44
C LYS A 123 -11.76 -12.79 9.04
N LEU A 124 -11.51 -13.60 8.01
CA LEU A 124 -11.53 -13.17 6.60
C LEU A 124 -12.80 -13.59 5.85
N GLY A 125 -13.86 -14.01 6.56
CA GLY A 125 -15.17 -14.29 5.97
C GLY A 125 -15.20 -15.47 5.01
N LEU A 126 -14.37 -16.49 5.26
CA LEU A 126 -14.22 -17.71 4.44
C LEU A 126 -14.64 -19.00 5.18
N TYR A 127 -15.02 -18.92 6.45
CA TYR A 127 -15.29 -20.11 7.28
C TYR A 127 -16.39 -21.01 6.73
N ASN A 128 -17.45 -20.44 6.15
CA ASN A 128 -18.57 -21.18 5.55
C ASN A 128 -18.13 -21.92 4.27
N LYS A 129 -17.02 -21.50 3.66
CA LYS A 129 -16.47 -22.02 2.41
C LYS A 129 -15.24 -22.90 2.63
N LYS A 130 -14.89 -23.18 3.88
CA LYS A 130 -13.62 -23.84 4.25
C LYS A 130 -13.42 -25.24 3.68
N ASN A 131 -14.52 -25.92 3.32
CA ASN A 131 -14.52 -27.27 2.77
C ASN A 131 -14.82 -27.30 1.25
N GLU A 132 -15.09 -26.16 0.63
CA GLU A 132 -15.26 -26.08 -0.82
C GLU A 132 -13.91 -26.06 -1.52
N GLN A 133 -13.85 -26.58 -2.76
CA GLN A 133 -12.62 -26.50 -3.53
C GLN A 133 -12.35 -25.05 -3.95
N THR A 134 -11.09 -24.63 -3.87
CA THR A 134 -10.71 -23.23 -4.12
C THR A 134 -11.03 -22.74 -5.54
N ARG A 135 -11.15 -23.62 -6.54
CA ARG A 135 -11.64 -23.26 -7.88
C ARG A 135 -13.02 -22.60 -7.88
N ALA A 136 -13.88 -22.93 -6.91
CA ALA A 136 -15.23 -22.37 -6.79
C ALA A 136 -15.27 -20.99 -6.11
N LEU A 137 -14.13 -20.51 -5.58
CA LEU A 137 -14.05 -19.20 -4.93
C LEU A 137 -13.93 -18.07 -5.97
N SER A 138 -14.56 -16.92 -5.66
CA SER A 138 -14.35 -15.69 -6.42
C SER A 138 -12.91 -15.17 -6.28
N GLY A 139 -12.48 -14.25 -7.15
CA GLY A 139 -11.16 -13.63 -7.07
C GLY A 139 -10.88 -13.00 -5.70
N GLY A 140 -11.84 -12.22 -5.17
CA GLY A 140 -11.71 -11.61 -3.84
C GLY A 140 -11.62 -12.62 -2.70
N MET A 141 -12.37 -13.72 -2.78
CA MET A 141 -12.26 -14.82 -1.80
C MET A 141 -10.90 -15.50 -1.85
N LYS A 142 -10.35 -15.70 -3.06
CA LYS A 142 -9.00 -16.23 -3.25
C LYS A 142 -7.93 -15.28 -2.68
N ARG A 143 -8.08 -13.96 -2.81
CA ARG A 143 -7.17 -12.98 -2.19
C ARG A 143 -7.21 -13.03 -0.67
N ARG A 144 -8.41 -13.07 -0.08
CA ARG A 144 -8.55 -13.26 1.36
C ARG A 144 -7.93 -14.58 1.84
N LEU A 145 -8.07 -15.66 1.07
CA LEU A 145 -7.42 -16.93 1.40
C LEU A 145 -5.89 -16.83 1.38
N MET A 146 -5.30 -16.05 0.47
CA MET A 146 -3.86 -15.81 0.44
C MET A 146 -3.38 -15.11 1.71
N ILE A 147 -4.13 -14.12 2.21
CA ILE A 147 -3.85 -13.45 3.49
C ILE A 147 -3.97 -14.44 4.64
N ALA A 148 -5.06 -15.21 4.71
CA ALA A 148 -5.25 -16.23 5.75
C ALA A 148 -4.08 -17.22 5.80
N ARG A 149 -3.64 -17.68 4.62
CA ARG A 149 -2.48 -18.56 4.49
C ARG A 149 -1.20 -17.87 4.95
N ALA A 150 -0.92 -16.64 4.54
CA ALA A 150 0.27 -15.91 4.96
C ALA A 150 0.34 -15.67 6.48
N MET A 151 -0.82 -15.54 7.13
CA MET A 151 -0.95 -15.37 8.58
C MET A 151 -0.90 -16.68 9.38
N ALA A 152 -0.95 -17.84 8.72
CA ALA A 152 -1.08 -19.15 9.37
C ALA A 152 0.07 -19.49 10.35
N HIS A 153 1.23 -18.89 10.21
CA HIS A 153 2.36 -19.05 11.14
C HIS A 153 2.62 -17.83 12.01
N GLU A 154 1.69 -16.86 12.05
CA GLU A 154 1.80 -15.60 12.81
C GLU A 154 3.14 -14.87 12.57
N PRO A 155 3.39 -14.44 11.31
CA PRO A 155 4.63 -13.78 10.97
C PRO A 155 4.78 -12.42 11.68
N LYS A 156 6.03 -12.03 11.97
CA LYS A 156 6.33 -10.69 12.47
C LYS A 156 6.29 -9.62 11.37
N LEU A 157 6.51 -10.03 10.12
CA LEU A 157 6.50 -9.19 8.93
C LEU A 157 5.56 -9.80 7.88
N LEU A 158 4.55 -9.06 7.47
CA LEU A 158 3.64 -9.41 6.39
C LEU A 158 3.95 -8.55 5.16
N ILE A 159 4.22 -9.18 4.02
CA ILE A 159 4.44 -8.50 2.74
C ILE A 159 3.25 -8.78 1.84
N LEU A 160 2.61 -7.71 1.37
CA LEU A 160 1.41 -7.73 0.55
C LEU A 160 1.71 -7.12 -0.82
N ASP A 161 1.67 -7.94 -1.86
CA ASP A 161 1.87 -7.51 -3.24
C ASP A 161 0.53 -7.39 -3.98
N GLU A 162 0.04 -6.16 -4.11
CA GLU A 162 -1.27 -5.81 -4.69
C GLU A 162 -2.45 -6.63 -4.10
N PRO A 163 -2.63 -6.63 -2.77
CA PRO A 163 -3.54 -7.57 -2.10
C PRO A 163 -5.02 -7.37 -2.45
N THR A 164 -5.41 -6.16 -2.84
CA THR A 164 -6.79 -5.70 -3.08
C THR A 164 -7.14 -5.59 -4.56
N ALA A 165 -6.23 -5.99 -5.46
CA ALA A 165 -6.47 -6.00 -6.89
C ALA A 165 -7.68 -6.89 -7.26
N GLY A 166 -8.67 -6.30 -7.94
CA GLY A 166 -9.88 -7.00 -8.38
C GLY A 166 -10.84 -7.38 -7.24
N VAL A 167 -10.75 -6.68 -6.10
CA VAL A 167 -11.64 -6.86 -4.94
C VAL A 167 -12.66 -5.70 -4.91
N ASP A 168 -13.93 -6.03 -4.65
CA ASP A 168 -15.01 -5.06 -4.46
C ASP A 168 -14.79 -4.17 -3.22
N LEU A 169 -15.53 -3.06 -3.16
CA LEU A 169 -15.35 -2.01 -2.14
C LEU A 169 -15.62 -2.50 -0.72
N GLU A 170 -16.70 -3.25 -0.50
CA GLU A 170 -17.08 -3.72 0.83
C GLU A 170 -16.01 -4.67 1.39
N ILE A 171 -15.58 -5.63 0.57
CA ILE A 171 -14.54 -6.58 0.96
C ILE A 171 -13.22 -5.86 1.19
N ARG A 172 -12.87 -4.86 0.37
CA ARG A 172 -11.64 -4.07 0.53
C ARG A 172 -11.58 -3.43 1.91
N HIS A 173 -12.65 -2.77 2.36
CA HIS A 173 -12.71 -2.19 3.70
C HIS A 173 -12.56 -3.23 4.82
N SER A 174 -13.19 -4.40 4.69
CA SER A 174 -13.02 -5.48 5.68
C SER A 174 -11.57 -5.98 5.75
N MET A 175 -10.88 -6.05 4.61
CA MET A 175 -9.46 -6.43 4.55
C MET A 175 -8.58 -5.36 5.19
N TRP A 176 -8.86 -4.07 4.94
CA TRP A 176 -8.13 -2.97 5.57
C TRP A 176 -8.24 -3.00 7.10
N GLN A 177 -9.45 -3.19 7.62
CA GLN A 177 -9.68 -3.33 9.06
C GLN A 177 -8.87 -4.49 9.64
N PHE A 178 -8.90 -5.66 8.99
CA PHE A 178 -8.09 -6.81 9.41
C PHE A 178 -6.58 -6.48 9.43
N LEU A 179 -6.06 -5.84 8.38
CA LEU A 179 -4.64 -5.47 8.31
C LEU A 179 -4.26 -4.44 9.38
N GLN A 180 -5.13 -3.47 9.67
CA GLN A 180 -4.97 -2.51 10.76
C GLN A 180 -4.96 -3.20 12.12
N GLU A 181 -5.86 -4.16 12.37
CA GLU A 181 -5.86 -4.99 13.59
C GLU A 181 -4.53 -5.72 13.76
N MET A 182 -4.02 -6.35 12.70
CA MET A 182 -2.75 -7.09 12.74
C MET A 182 -1.55 -6.16 12.97
N ASN A 183 -1.54 -4.98 12.35
CA ASN A 183 -0.50 -3.99 12.58
C ASN A 183 -0.54 -3.43 14.01
N ALA A 184 -1.74 -3.14 14.53
CA ALA A 184 -1.92 -2.70 15.91
C ALA A 184 -1.47 -3.76 16.92
N ALA A 185 -1.59 -5.04 16.59
CA ALA A 185 -1.05 -6.15 17.37
C ALA A 185 0.49 -6.32 17.28
N GLY A 186 1.18 -5.46 16.51
CA GLY A 186 2.65 -5.42 16.41
C GLY A 186 3.23 -6.03 15.15
N THR A 187 2.40 -6.52 14.21
CA THR A 187 2.88 -7.03 12.92
C THR A 187 3.40 -5.88 12.06
N THR A 188 4.61 -6.01 11.52
CA THR A 188 5.11 -5.07 10.51
C THR A 188 4.49 -5.41 9.16
N ILE A 189 3.98 -4.43 8.42
CA ILE A 189 3.34 -4.67 7.13
C ILE A 189 4.05 -3.86 6.04
N ILE A 190 4.42 -4.52 4.95
CA ILE A 190 4.76 -3.87 3.68
C ILE A 190 3.60 -4.05 2.71
N LEU A 191 3.18 -2.95 2.10
CA LEU A 191 2.19 -2.91 1.05
C LEU A 191 2.78 -2.34 -0.24
N THR A 192 2.71 -3.09 -1.32
CA THR A 192 2.79 -2.55 -2.69
C THR A 192 1.37 -2.51 -3.25
N THR A 193 0.98 -1.36 -3.80
CA THR A 193 -0.36 -1.16 -4.36
C THR A 193 -0.30 -0.11 -5.46
N HIS A 194 -1.17 -0.24 -6.45
CA HIS A 194 -1.46 0.79 -7.44
C HIS A 194 -2.62 1.69 -7.02
N TYR A 195 -3.36 1.34 -5.96
CA TYR A 195 -4.39 2.19 -5.37
C TYR A 195 -3.75 3.08 -4.31
N LEU A 196 -3.30 4.27 -4.70
CA LEU A 196 -2.58 5.17 -3.79
C LEU A 196 -3.40 5.56 -2.54
N GLU A 197 -4.72 5.62 -2.66
CA GLU A 197 -5.63 5.82 -1.51
C GLU A 197 -5.43 4.76 -0.40
N GLU A 198 -5.08 3.52 -0.75
CA GLU A 198 -4.77 2.48 0.25
C GLU A 198 -3.51 2.80 1.02
N ALA A 199 -2.47 3.23 0.31
CA ALA A 199 -1.21 3.61 0.93
C ALA A 199 -1.43 4.82 1.84
N GLU A 200 -2.17 5.82 1.38
CA GLU A 200 -2.49 7.02 2.18
C GLU A 200 -3.30 6.68 3.44
N HIS A 201 -4.29 5.77 3.33
CA HIS A 201 -5.16 5.42 4.44
C HIS A 201 -4.49 4.49 5.47
N LEU A 202 -3.65 3.55 5.01
CA LEU A 202 -3.11 2.47 5.85
C LEU A 202 -1.69 2.74 6.35
N CYS A 203 -0.85 3.39 5.54
CA CYS A 203 0.59 3.41 5.77
C CYS A 203 1.04 4.67 6.51
N ARG A 204 1.94 4.49 7.47
CA ARG A 204 2.59 5.58 8.21
C ARG A 204 3.82 6.09 7.48
N HIS A 205 4.53 5.20 6.80
CA HIS A 205 5.71 5.51 6.01
C HIS A 205 5.57 5.03 4.58
N VAL A 206 6.30 5.68 3.70
CA VAL A 206 6.28 5.45 2.26
C VAL A 206 7.68 5.51 1.70
N GLY A 207 8.00 4.55 0.84
CA GLY A 207 9.15 4.61 -0.06
C GLY A 207 8.67 4.63 -1.50
N ILE A 208 9.18 5.56 -2.29
CA ILE A 208 8.96 5.58 -3.73
C ILE A 208 10.22 5.04 -4.40
N ILE A 209 10.06 3.96 -5.16
CA ILE A 209 11.10 3.37 -6.00
C ILE A 209 10.87 3.76 -7.45
N ASN A 210 11.93 4.20 -8.13
CA ASN A 210 11.93 4.45 -9.56
C ASN A 210 13.23 3.92 -10.17
N HIS A 211 13.15 3.30 -11.35
CA HIS A 211 14.31 2.77 -12.09
C HIS A 211 15.34 1.97 -11.26
N GLY A 212 14.88 1.24 -10.24
CA GLY A 212 15.70 0.40 -9.35
C GLY A 212 16.28 1.11 -8.12
N GLU A 213 15.90 2.36 -7.86
CA GLU A 213 16.45 3.22 -6.80
C GLU A 213 15.32 3.82 -5.96
N ILE A 214 15.57 4.04 -4.67
CA ILE A 214 14.64 4.75 -3.79
C ILE A 214 14.84 6.25 -4.01
N VAL A 215 13.82 6.90 -4.55
CA VAL A 215 13.83 8.35 -4.86
C VAL A 215 13.20 9.17 -3.74
N TYR A 216 12.36 8.53 -2.93
CA TYR A 216 11.73 9.13 -1.76
C TYR A 216 11.59 8.11 -0.64
N GLN A 217 11.86 8.49 0.61
CA GLN A 217 11.56 7.66 1.77
C GLN A 217 11.36 8.53 3.01
N ASN A 218 10.12 8.61 3.50
CA ASN A 218 9.79 9.32 4.74
C ASN A 218 8.42 8.87 5.29
N ASN A 219 7.90 9.56 6.30
CA ASN A 219 6.53 9.38 6.74
C ASN A 219 5.53 9.97 5.72
N MET A 220 4.37 9.34 5.61
CA MET A 220 3.32 9.71 4.66
C MET A 220 2.84 11.15 4.86
N LYS A 221 2.79 11.61 6.11
CA LYS A 221 2.34 12.98 6.43
C LYS A 221 3.28 14.03 5.85
N ASP A 222 4.58 13.78 5.82
CA ASP A 222 5.56 14.72 5.29
C ASP A 222 5.50 14.76 3.76
N LEU A 223 5.33 13.61 3.09
CA LEU A 223 5.08 13.57 1.64
C LEU A 223 3.85 14.41 1.28
N LEU A 224 2.73 14.18 1.97
CA LEU A 224 1.49 14.93 1.75
C LEU A 224 1.61 16.43 2.05
N LYS A 225 2.65 16.85 2.80
CA LYS A 225 2.92 18.27 3.07
C LYS A 225 3.72 18.96 1.98
N GLU A 226 4.37 18.25 1.07
CA GLU A 226 5.14 18.83 -0.03
C GLU A 226 4.26 19.46 -1.12
N LEU A 227 2.94 19.21 -1.07
CA LEU A 227 1.99 20.01 -1.82
C LEU A 227 1.80 21.36 -1.12
N ASP A 228 2.25 22.41 -1.79
CA ASP A 228 2.07 23.80 -1.38
C ASP A 228 0.66 24.31 -1.70
N GLU A 229 -0.18 23.52 -2.35
CA GLU A 229 -1.53 23.87 -2.76
C GLU A 229 -2.53 22.76 -2.39
N GLU A 230 -3.73 23.17 -1.98
CA GLU A 230 -4.88 22.29 -1.79
C GLU A 230 -5.93 22.60 -2.86
N VAL A 231 -6.35 21.56 -3.57
CA VAL A 231 -7.35 21.68 -4.62
C VAL A 231 -8.70 21.24 -4.09
N PHE A 232 -9.65 22.16 -4.07
CA PHE A 232 -11.04 21.92 -3.71
C PHE A 232 -11.92 21.94 -4.96
N VAL A 233 -12.98 21.14 -4.96
CA VAL A 233 -14.05 21.19 -5.94
C VAL A 233 -15.29 21.72 -5.25
N ALA A 234 -15.84 22.81 -5.78
CA ALA A 234 -17.02 23.47 -5.28
C ALA A 234 -18.18 23.31 -6.26
N ASP A 235 -19.33 22.82 -5.77
CA ASP A 235 -20.57 22.84 -6.53
C ASP A 235 -21.20 24.23 -6.40
N ILE A 236 -21.63 24.82 -7.51
CA ILE A 236 -22.15 26.20 -7.57
C ILE A 236 -23.60 26.22 -8.05
N ALA A 237 -24.38 27.18 -7.55
CA ALA A 237 -25.81 27.26 -7.82
C ALA A 237 -26.18 27.65 -9.25
N ALA A 238 -25.28 28.35 -9.95
CA ALA A 238 -25.47 28.80 -11.32
C ALA A 238 -24.11 28.98 -12.01
N PRO A 239 -24.03 28.80 -13.34
CA PRO A 239 -22.79 28.99 -14.09
C PRO A 239 -22.25 30.42 -13.92
N PRO A 240 -20.94 30.59 -13.71
CA PRO A 240 -20.35 31.92 -13.57
C PRO A 240 -20.45 32.65 -14.91
N ALA A 241 -20.93 33.90 -14.89
CA ALA A 241 -20.94 34.74 -16.09
C ALA A 241 -19.51 35.05 -16.60
N HIS A 242 -18.53 35.05 -15.69
CA HIS A 242 -17.10 35.24 -15.98
C HIS A 242 -16.28 34.37 -15.02
N VAL A 243 -15.02 34.08 -15.39
CA VAL A 243 -14.10 33.38 -14.49
C VAL A 243 -13.84 34.26 -13.25
N PRO A 244 -14.14 33.78 -12.03
CA PRO A 244 -14.04 34.60 -10.83
C PRO A 244 -12.57 34.84 -10.51
N GLN A 245 -12.23 36.05 -10.12
CA GLN A 245 -10.88 36.38 -9.68
C GLN A 245 -10.81 36.30 -8.16
N LEU A 246 -9.87 35.51 -7.65
CA LEU A 246 -9.58 35.37 -6.22
C LEU A 246 -8.23 36.01 -5.92
N SER A 247 -8.10 36.62 -4.75
CA SER A 247 -6.90 37.40 -4.40
C SER A 247 -5.70 36.53 -4.01
N GLU A 248 -5.94 35.38 -3.38
CA GLU A 248 -4.92 34.48 -2.83
C GLU A 248 -5.10 33.03 -3.33
N ALA A 249 -5.95 32.79 -4.32
CA ALA A 249 -6.25 31.47 -4.86
C ALA A 249 -6.44 31.53 -6.37
N ALA A 250 -6.32 30.38 -7.05
CA ALA A 250 -6.70 30.26 -8.44
C ALA A 250 -8.04 29.51 -8.56
N LEU A 251 -8.85 29.87 -9.55
CA LEU A 251 -10.11 29.19 -9.82
C LEU A 251 -10.17 28.75 -11.29
N ARG A 252 -10.58 27.51 -11.51
CA ARG A 252 -10.80 26.94 -12.84
C ARG A 252 -12.23 26.43 -12.94
N ILE A 253 -12.95 26.84 -13.98
CA ILE A 253 -14.29 26.31 -14.26
C ILE A 253 -14.15 24.88 -14.82
N ILE A 254 -14.86 23.92 -14.23
CA ILE A 254 -14.94 22.55 -14.73
C ILE A 254 -16.13 22.46 -15.70
N ASP A 255 -17.30 22.86 -15.23
CA ASP A 255 -18.57 22.87 -15.97
C ASP A 255 -19.52 23.93 -15.38
N ASP A 256 -20.76 23.98 -15.89
CA ASP A 256 -21.79 24.95 -15.51
C ASP A 256 -22.22 24.90 -14.03
N SER A 257 -21.84 23.83 -13.31
CA SER A 257 -22.23 23.56 -11.92
C SER A 257 -21.04 23.34 -10.99
N CYS A 258 -19.81 23.33 -11.49
CA CYS A 258 -18.62 22.96 -10.73
C CYS A 258 -17.41 23.84 -11.05
N VAL A 259 -16.68 24.24 -10.00
CA VAL A 259 -15.40 24.94 -10.11
C VAL A 259 -14.32 24.27 -9.25
N GLU A 260 -13.08 24.24 -9.74
CA GLU A 260 -11.90 23.92 -8.94
C GLU A 260 -11.32 25.20 -8.33
N ILE A 261 -11.01 25.14 -7.05
CA ILE A 261 -10.36 26.20 -6.29
C ILE A 261 -9.01 25.66 -5.82
N ILE A 262 -7.93 26.24 -6.32
CA ILE A 262 -6.56 25.90 -5.97
C ILE A 262 -6.10 26.92 -4.93
N VAL A 263 -5.88 26.43 -3.71
CA VAL A 263 -5.61 27.26 -2.54
C VAL A 263 -4.19 27.00 -2.06
N PRO A 264 -3.27 27.98 -2.17
CA PRO A 264 -1.95 27.88 -1.56
C PRO A 264 -2.04 27.63 -0.05
N ARG A 265 -1.08 26.89 0.50
CA ARG A 265 -0.99 26.71 1.95
C ARG A 265 -0.62 28.02 2.63
N GLY A 266 -1.28 28.29 3.75
CA GLY A 266 -1.00 29.46 4.57
C GLY A 266 -1.69 30.75 4.11
N ILE A 267 -2.78 30.67 3.34
CA ILE A 267 -3.59 31.85 3.04
C ILE A 267 -4.04 32.56 4.31
N SER A 268 -3.94 33.89 4.32
CA SER A 268 -4.08 34.68 5.55
C SER A 268 -5.52 34.72 6.06
N GLY A 269 -6.49 34.54 5.16
CA GLY A 269 -7.93 34.57 5.47
C GLY A 269 -8.63 33.20 5.55
N GLY A 270 -7.91 32.11 5.30
CA GLY A 270 -8.50 30.77 5.18
C GLY A 270 -9.58 30.67 4.08
N LEU A 271 -10.27 29.52 4.02
CA LEU A 271 -11.35 29.29 3.05
C LEU A 271 -12.49 30.33 3.16
N ASN A 272 -12.70 30.92 4.33
CA ASN A 272 -13.75 31.92 4.54
C ASN A 272 -13.57 33.16 3.65
N LYS A 273 -12.33 33.62 3.45
CA LYS A 273 -12.05 34.76 2.55
C LYS A 273 -12.40 34.43 1.10
N ILE A 274 -12.07 33.22 0.66
CA ILE A 274 -12.41 32.73 -0.68
C ILE A 274 -13.93 32.70 -0.88
N PHE A 275 -14.68 32.17 0.10
CA PHE A 275 -16.15 32.15 0.02
C PHE A 275 -16.78 33.55 -0.01
N ALA A 276 -16.21 34.51 0.72
CA ALA A 276 -16.65 35.90 0.68
C ALA A 276 -16.40 36.54 -0.69
N GLU A 277 -15.24 36.30 -1.30
CA GLU A 277 -14.89 36.79 -2.64
C GLU A 277 -15.78 36.17 -3.74
N LEU A 278 -16.11 34.88 -3.63
CA LEU A 278 -17.06 34.21 -4.52
C LEU A 278 -18.47 34.80 -4.39
N SER A 279 -18.93 35.00 -3.16
CA SER A 279 -20.26 35.56 -2.88
C SER A 279 -20.38 37.00 -3.41
N ALA A 280 -19.32 37.81 -3.27
CA ALA A 280 -19.27 39.18 -3.80
C ALA A 280 -19.34 39.23 -5.33
N GLN A 281 -18.93 38.15 -6.00
CA GLN A 281 -19.01 37.98 -7.45
C GLN A 281 -20.29 37.25 -7.90
N GLY A 282 -21.25 37.05 -6.98
CA GLY A 282 -22.55 36.44 -7.28
C GLY A 282 -22.51 34.91 -7.38
N ILE A 283 -21.46 34.27 -6.86
CA ILE A 283 -21.30 32.81 -6.91
C ILE A 283 -21.64 32.21 -5.57
N THR A 284 -22.72 31.45 -5.56
CA THR A 284 -23.17 30.69 -4.39
C THR A 284 -22.58 29.29 -4.44
N VAL A 285 -21.70 28.98 -3.50
CA VAL A 285 -21.18 27.62 -3.31
C VAL A 285 -22.18 26.80 -2.49
N LEU A 286 -22.61 25.68 -3.05
CA LEU A 286 -23.56 24.74 -2.44
C LEU A 286 -22.84 23.66 -1.63
N SER A 287 -21.70 23.19 -2.12
CA SER A 287 -20.92 22.12 -1.50
C SER A 287 -19.44 22.31 -1.81
N LEU A 288 -18.56 21.80 -0.93
CA LEU A 288 -17.11 21.80 -1.14
C LEU A 288 -16.54 20.41 -0.79
N ARG A 289 -15.70 19.88 -1.67
CA ARG A 289 -14.96 18.63 -1.44
C ARG A 289 -13.49 18.80 -1.80
N ASN A 290 -12.61 18.06 -1.14
CA ASN A 290 -11.21 17.96 -1.57
C ASN A 290 -11.09 17.13 -2.84
N LYS A 291 -10.18 17.51 -3.74
CA LYS A 291 -9.82 16.68 -4.88
C LYS A 291 -8.94 15.52 -4.40
N THR A 292 -9.33 14.29 -4.73
CA THR A 292 -8.85 13.05 -4.10
C THR A 292 -7.49 12.52 -4.57
N ASN A 293 -6.70 13.27 -5.35
CA ASN A 293 -5.52 12.73 -6.04
C ASN A 293 -4.18 13.34 -5.58
N ARG A 294 -4.12 13.82 -4.33
CA ARG A 294 -2.92 14.46 -3.76
C ARG A 294 -1.68 13.55 -3.79
N LEU A 295 -1.82 12.33 -3.29
CA LEU A 295 -0.71 11.38 -3.27
C LEU A 295 -0.29 10.96 -4.68
N GLU A 296 -1.23 10.90 -5.63
CA GLU A 296 -0.94 10.61 -7.03
C GLU A 296 -0.08 11.70 -7.67
N GLU A 297 -0.43 12.96 -7.46
CA GLU A 297 0.34 14.09 -7.99
C GLU A 297 1.76 14.13 -7.41
N LEU A 298 1.89 13.97 -6.10
CA LEU A 298 3.19 13.89 -5.42
C LEU A 298 4.02 12.71 -5.92
N PHE A 299 3.40 11.55 -6.07
CA PHE A 299 4.05 10.38 -6.63
C PHE A 299 4.59 10.65 -8.04
N LEU A 300 3.77 11.25 -8.93
CA LEU A 300 4.18 11.60 -10.29
C LEU A 300 5.32 12.62 -10.30
N ARG A 301 5.29 13.60 -9.38
CA ARG A 301 6.36 14.60 -9.22
C ARG A 301 7.69 13.93 -8.85
N GLN A 302 7.69 13.11 -7.81
CA GLN A 302 8.89 12.38 -7.34
C GLN A 302 9.47 11.44 -8.42
N VAL A 303 8.60 10.81 -9.22
CA VAL A 303 9.02 9.96 -10.35
C VAL A 303 9.59 10.79 -11.52
N ARG A 304 9.09 12.00 -11.77
CA ARG A 304 9.59 12.88 -12.85
C ARG A 304 10.90 13.58 -12.50
N GLU A 305 11.07 14.01 -11.25
CA GLU A 305 12.29 14.70 -10.79
C GLU A 305 13.51 13.75 -10.69
N SER A 306 13.29 12.43 -10.75
CA SER A 306 14.33 11.41 -10.67
C SER A 306 14.84 10.88 -12.01
N VAL A 307 14.38 11.44 -13.13
CA VAL A 307 14.83 11.14 -14.51
C VAL A 307 15.79 12.22 -14.98
#